data_AF-A0A3S3L3S6-F1
#
_entry.id   AF-A0A3S3L3S6-F1
#
_cell.length_a   1.000
_cell.length_b   1.000
_cell.length_c   1.000
_cell.angle_alpha   90.00
_cell.angle_beta   90.00
_cell.angle_gamma   90.00
#
_symmetry.space_group_name_H-M   'P 1'
#
loop_
_entity.id
_entity.type
_entity.pdbx_description
1 polymer ?
#
loop_
_entity_poly.entity_id
_entity_poly.type
_entity_poly.pdbx_seq_one_letter_code
_entity_poly.pdbx_strand_id
1 'polypeptide(L)'
;MDSHAVIASLPVAGTDRAVLIETANAAFEAVIERIEPRNEALTRSLWNADDYVDNHLTDFINPNTLPMPRDEIAYYIDVFLVHHVIGLAVAADGEDAESRP
;
A
#
# COMPACT_ATOMS: atom_id res chain seq x y z
N MET A 1 -27.34 -8.96 -7.72
CA MET A 1 -27.03 -7.90 -8.68
C MET A 1 -25.67 -7.40 -8.25
N ASP A 2 -24.62 -8.02 -8.80
CA ASP A 2 -23.23 -7.73 -8.39
C ASP A 2 -22.89 -6.32 -8.86
N SER A 3 -23.18 -5.35 -8.00
CA SER A 3 -22.67 -4.01 -8.11
C SER A 3 -21.18 -4.11 -7.78
N HIS A 4 -20.35 -4.39 -8.79
CA HIS A 4 -18.91 -4.15 -8.67
C HIS A 4 -18.76 -2.69 -8.25
N ALA A 5 -18.29 -2.46 -7.03
CA ALA A 5 -18.05 -1.11 -6.53
C ALA A 5 -17.03 -0.44 -7.45
N VAL A 6 -17.27 0.79 -7.86
CA VAL A 6 -16.44 1.51 -8.83
C VAL A 6 -15.89 2.76 -8.18
N ILE A 7 -14.58 2.95 -8.31
CA ILE A 7 -13.90 4.17 -7.89
C ILE A 7 -13.93 5.16 -9.05
N ALA A 8 -14.65 6.26 -8.85
CA ALA A 8 -14.82 7.28 -9.88
C ALA A 8 -13.75 8.40 -9.83
N SER A 9 -13.10 8.59 -8.68
CA SER A 9 -12.13 9.66 -8.46
C SER A 9 -11.16 9.33 -7.34
N LEU A 10 -9.99 9.96 -7.38
CA LEU A 10 -9.05 10.04 -6.25
C LEU A 10 -9.12 11.43 -5.59
N PRO A 11 -8.85 11.56 -4.28
CA PRO A 11 -8.59 10.48 -3.33
C PRO A 11 -9.83 9.61 -3.08
N VAL A 12 -9.63 8.34 -2.74
CA VAL A 12 -10.74 7.43 -2.41
C VAL A 12 -11.34 7.83 -1.07
N ALA A 13 -12.67 7.77 -0.93
CA ALA A 13 -13.36 8.16 0.29
C ALA A 13 -14.37 7.11 0.75
N GLY A 14 -14.81 7.25 2.00
CA GLY A 14 -15.91 6.45 2.56
C GLY A 14 -15.60 4.95 2.62
N THR A 15 -16.62 4.12 2.34
CA THR A 15 -16.53 2.66 2.44
C THR A 15 -15.46 2.07 1.55
N ASP A 16 -15.25 2.63 0.35
CA ASP A 16 -14.24 2.10 -0.57
C ASP A 16 -12.83 2.32 -0.04
N ARG A 17 -12.56 3.46 0.60
CA ARG A 17 -11.28 3.73 1.26
C ARG A 17 -11.00 2.68 2.35
N ALA A 18 -12.00 2.37 3.18
CA ALA A 18 -11.85 1.39 4.24
C ALA A 18 -11.49 0.00 3.69
N VAL A 19 -12.16 -0.44 2.62
CA VAL A 19 -11.87 -1.73 1.96
C VAL A 19 -10.46 -1.78 1.37
N LEU A 20 -10.01 -0.69 0.74
CA LEU A 20 -8.66 -0.61 0.18
C LEU A 20 -7.58 -0.59 1.28
N ILE A 21 -7.86 0.01 2.44
CA ILE A 21 -6.95 -0.04 3.61
C ILE A 21 -6.81 -1.46 4.16
N GLU A 22 -7.92 -2.19 4.29
CA GLU A 22 -7.89 -3.59 4.70
C GLU A 22 -7.07 -4.43 3.70
N THR A 23 -7.26 -4.18 2.40
CA THR A 23 -6.49 -4.82 1.33
C THR A 23 -5.00 -4.50 1.43
N ALA A 24 -4.64 -3.23 1.63
CA ALA A 24 -3.26 -2.79 1.75
C ALA A 24 -2.56 -3.42 2.96
N ASN A 25 -3.23 -3.50 4.11
CA ASN A 25 -2.68 -4.17 5.30
C ASN A 25 -2.47 -5.68 5.07
N ALA A 26 -3.43 -6.37 4.44
CA ALA A 26 -3.28 -7.78 4.14
C ALA A 26 -2.12 -8.04 3.16
N ALA A 27 -2.01 -7.22 2.10
CA ALA A 27 -0.91 -7.28 1.16
C ALA A 27 0.44 -6.96 1.83
N PHE A 28 0.46 -5.99 2.75
CA PHE A 28 1.66 -5.63 3.52
C PHE A 28 2.19 -6.83 4.31
N GLU A 29 1.33 -7.53 5.06
CA GLU A 29 1.75 -8.72 5.81
C GLU A 29 2.31 -9.80 4.88
N ALA A 30 1.60 -10.10 3.78
CA ALA A 30 2.06 -11.09 2.80
C ALA A 30 3.41 -10.72 2.16
N VAL A 31 3.65 -9.42 1.92
CA VAL A 31 4.93 -8.94 1.39
C VAL A 31 6.03 -9.03 2.43
N ILE A 32 5.79 -8.57 3.67
CA ILE A 32 6.79 -8.61 4.75
C ILE A 32 7.26 -10.05 4.99
N GLU A 33 6.33 -11.01 5.08
CA GLU A 33 6.66 -12.43 5.25
C GLU A 33 7.51 -12.98 4.10
N ARG A 34 7.33 -12.46 2.87
CA ARG A 34 8.03 -12.95 1.68
C ARG A 34 9.41 -12.35 1.47
N ILE A 35 9.59 -11.07 1.80
CA ILE A 35 10.87 -10.37 1.54
C ILE A 35 11.85 -10.46 2.72
N GLU A 36 11.37 -10.82 3.92
CA GLU A 36 12.16 -11.01 5.13
C GLU A 36 13.16 -9.85 5.37
N PRO A 37 12.66 -8.61 5.57
CA PRO A 37 13.53 -7.44 5.66
C PRO A 37 14.44 -7.53 6.89
N ARG A 38 15.69 -7.10 6.73
CA ARG A 38 16.71 -7.14 7.79
C ARG A 38 16.25 -6.49 9.10
N ASN A 39 15.57 -5.35 9.00
CA ASN A 39 15.02 -4.59 10.13
C ASN A 39 13.48 -4.64 10.11
N GLU A 40 12.90 -5.83 10.20
CA GLU A 40 11.44 -6.03 10.10
C GLU A 40 10.63 -5.17 11.08
N ALA A 41 11.00 -5.13 12.36
CA ALA A 41 10.26 -4.36 13.35
C ALA A 41 10.21 -2.85 13.02
N LEU A 42 11.33 -2.30 12.56
CA LEU A 42 11.41 -0.90 12.15
C LEU A 42 10.64 -0.68 10.83
N THR A 43 10.78 -1.59 9.86
CA THR A 43 10.00 -1.57 8.61
C THR A 43 8.49 -1.55 8.89
N ARG A 44 8.01 -2.38 9.82
CA ARG A 44 6.61 -2.41 10.27
C ARG A 44 6.18 -1.11 10.93
N SER A 45 7.06 -0.47 11.70
CA SER A 45 6.74 0.83 12.34
C SER A 45 6.62 1.99 11.36
N LEU A 46 7.23 1.88 10.17
CA LEU A 46 7.13 2.87 9.09
C LEU A 46 5.89 2.67 8.21
N TRP A 47 5.21 1.53 8.31
CA TRP A 47 4.03 1.24 7.50
C TRP A 47 2.81 2.06 7.94
N ASN A 48 2.15 2.68 6.97
CA ASN A 48 0.91 3.43 7.17
C ASN A 48 -0.04 3.20 6.00
N ALA A 49 -1.04 2.33 6.21
CA ALA A 49 -2.01 1.98 5.16
C ALA A 49 -2.91 3.15 4.76
N ASP A 50 -3.25 4.05 5.70
CA ASP A 50 -4.03 5.25 5.41
C ASP A 50 -3.28 6.17 4.44
N ASP A 51 -2.00 6.45 4.73
CA ASP A 51 -1.14 7.26 3.87
C ASP A 51 -0.92 6.60 2.50
N TYR A 52 -0.72 5.28 2.47
CA TYR A 52 -0.57 4.54 1.22
C TYR A 52 -1.81 4.66 0.32
N VAL A 53 -3.01 4.45 0.88
CA VAL A 53 -4.26 4.55 0.11
C VAL A 53 -4.58 5.99 -0.31
N ASP A 54 -4.25 6.97 0.53
CA ASP A 54 -4.60 8.37 0.25
C ASP A 54 -3.62 9.05 -0.71
N ASN A 55 -2.33 8.72 -0.63
CA ASN A 55 -1.26 9.46 -1.30
C ASN A 55 -0.45 8.64 -2.31
N HIS A 56 -0.39 7.31 -2.18
CA HIS A 56 0.45 6.48 -3.05
C HIS A 56 -0.31 5.74 -4.15
N LEU A 57 -1.65 5.69 -4.13
CA LEU A 57 -2.42 5.14 -5.26
C LEU A 57 -2.15 5.88 -6.57
N THR A 58 -1.88 7.19 -6.51
CA THR A 58 -1.58 8.00 -7.69
C THR A 58 -0.26 7.63 -8.37
N ASP A 59 0.63 6.90 -7.68
CA ASP A 59 1.91 6.47 -8.24
C ASP A 59 1.72 5.41 -9.34
N PHE A 60 0.60 4.68 -9.32
CA PHE A 60 0.29 3.64 -10.30
C PHE A 60 -1.11 3.76 -10.93
N ILE A 61 -2.01 4.57 -10.37
CA ILE A 61 -3.33 4.86 -10.94
C ILE A 61 -3.37 6.31 -11.42
N ASN A 62 -3.48 6.50 -12.74
CA ASN A 62 -3.68 7.81 -13.32
C ASN A 62 -5.16 8.22 -13.17
N PRO A 63 -5.50 9.39 -12.61
CA PRO A 63 -6.90 9.84 -12.49
C PRO A 63 -7.69 9.84 -13.82
N ASN A 64 -7.02 9.98 -14.96
CA ASN A 64 -7.64 9.93 -16.29
C ASN A 64 -8.04 8.50 -16.74
N THR A 65 -7.64 7.47 -15.98
CA THR A 65 -8.01 6.06 -16.24
C THR A 65 -9.22 5.61 -15.42
N LEU A 66 -9.76 6.49 -14.57
CA LEU A 66 -11.00 6.27 -13.83
C LEU A 66 -12.22 6.60 -14.72
N PRO A 67 -13.40 5.99 -14.47
CA PRO A 67 -13.73 5.11 -13.35
C PRO A 67 -13.16 3.69 -13.49
N MET A 68 -12.77 3.08 -12.37
CA MET A 68 -12.19 1.73 -12.33
C MET A 68 -12.88 0.86 -11.26
N PRO A 69 -13.09 -0.44 -11.51
CA PRO A 69 -13.58 -1.37 -10.51
C PRO A 69 -12.68 -1.39 -9.25
N ARG A 70 -13.28 -1.39 -8.06
CA ARG A 70 -12.53 -1.40 -6.78
C ARG A 70 -11.70 -2.66 -6.61
N ASP A 71 -12.19 -3.79 -7.10
CA ASP A 71 -11.47 -5.06 -7.16
C ASP A 71 -10.23 -4.99 -8.08
N GLU A 72 -10.29 -4.23 -9.16
CA GLU A 72 -9.11 -3.96 -9.99
C GLU A 72 -8.08 -3.11 -9.24
N ILE A 73 -8.52 -2.07 -8.52
CA ILE A 73 -7.61 -1.27 -7.67
C ILE A 73 -7.02 -2.11 -6.53
N ALA A 74 -7.82 -2.96 -5.90
CA ALA A 74 -7.36 -3.89 -4.87
C ALA A 74 -6.30 -4.88 -5.41
N TYR A 75 -6.50 -5.38 -6.63
CA TYR A 75 -5.49 -6.19 -7.32
C TYR A 75 -4.19 -5.42 -7.55
N TYR A 76 -4.26 -4.15 -7.96
CA TYR A 76 -3.06 -3.32 -8.12
C TYR A 76 -2.32 -3.07 -6.80
N ILE A 77 -3.04 -2.84 -5.71
CA ILE A 77 -2.43 -2.77 -4.38
C ILE A 77 -1.67 -4.07 -4.09
N ASP A 78 -2.31 -5.23 -4.24
CA ASP A 78 -1.70 -6.54 -3.95
C ASP A 78 -0.40 -6.78 -4.75
N VAL A 79 -0.38 -6.45 -6.05
CA VAL A 79 0.80 -6.73 -6.90
C VAL A 79 1.89 -5.67 -6.81
N PHE A 80 1.56 -4.39 -6.59
CA PHE A 80 2.54 -3.29 -6.61
C PHE A 80 3.03 -2.85 -5.23
N LEU A 81 2.33 -3.17 -4.15
CA LEU A 81 2.69 -2.76 -2.79
C LEU A 81 4.08 -3.26 -2.38
N VAL A 82 4.57 -4.36 -2.97
CA VAL A 82 5.94 -4.85 -2.78
C VAL A 82 7.01 -3.76 -2.97
N HIS A 83 6.85 -2.87 -3.94
CA HIS A 83 7.83 -1.82 -4.20
C HIS A 83 7.89 -0.80 -3.06
N HIS A 84 6.73 -0.46 -2.49
CA HIS A 84 6.66 0.45 -1.35
C HIS A 84 7.30 -0.18 -0.11
N VAL A 85 6.99 -1.45 0.19
CA VAL A 85 7.57 -2.15 1.35
C VAL A 85 9.09 -2.30 1.23
N ILE A 86 9.62 -2.55 0.03
CA ILE A 86 11.07 -2.52 -0.21
C ILE A 86 11.66 -1.14 0.13
N GLY A 87 10.97 -0.05 -0.26
CA GLY A 87 11.36 1.31 0.10
C GLY A 87 11.42 1.53 1.61
N LEU A 88 10.41 1.05 2.35
CA LEU A 88 10.38 1.10 3.82
C LEU A 88 11.53 0.30 4.44
N ALA A 89 11.82 -0.89 3.92
CA ALA A 89 12.91 -1.73 4.41
C ALA A 89 14.29 -1.06 4.20
N VAL A 90 14.49 -0.42 3.05
CA VAL A 90 15.72 0.36 2.77
C VAL A 90 15.84 1.56 3.73
N ALA A 91 14.75 2.26 4.00
CA ALA A 91 14.75 3.37 4.96
C ALA A 91 15.09 2.87 6.38
N ALA A 92 14.48 1.77 6.82
CA ALA A 92 14.76 1.14 8.10
C ALA A 92 16.24 0.71 8.23
N ASP A 93 16.83 0.17 7.16
CA ASP A 93 18.25 -0.19 7.14
C ASP A 93 19.17 1.03 7.27
N GLY A 94 18.79 2.17 6.69
CA GLY A 94 19.50 3.44 6.85
C GLY A 94 19.47 3.96 8.28
N GLU A 95 18.30 3.98 8.91
CA GLU A 95 18.12 4.45 10.28
C GLU A 95 18.87 3.58 11.31
N ASP A 96 18.90 2.25 11.15
CA ASP A 96 19.69 1.35 12.00
C ASP A 96 21.20 1.59 11.81
N ALA A 97 21.65 1.89 10.59
CA ALA A 97 23.05 2.17 10.32
C ALA A 97 23.51 3.49 10.96
N GLU A 98 22.70 4.55 10.88
CA GLU A 98 22.98 5.86 11.47
C GLU A 98 22.91 5.85 13.01
N SER A 99 22.11 4.94 13.58
CA SER A 99 21.97 4.78 15.04
C SER A 99 23.17 4.08 15.70
N ARG A 100 24.14 3.57 14.92
CA ARG A 100 25.34 2.88 15.44
C ARG A 100 26.49 3.89 15.67
N PRO A 101 27.08 3.94 16.87
CA PRO A 101 28.18 4.86 17.21
C PRO A 101 29.50 4.53 16.52
#